data_AF-A0A8U0G0S9-F1
#
_entry.id   AF-A0A8U0G0S9-F1
#
_cell.length_a   1.000
_cell.length_b   1.000
_cell.length_c   1.000
_cell.angle_alpha   90.00
_cell.angle_beta   90.00
_cell.angle_gamma   90.00
#
_symmetry.space_group_name_H-M   'P 1'
#
loop_
_entity.id
_entity.type
_entity.pdbx_description
1 polymer ?
#
loop_
_entity_poly.entity_id
_entity_poly.type
_entity_poly.pdbx_seq_one_letter_code
_entity_poly.pdbx_strand_id
1 'polypeptide(L)'
;MLARRRIVPDPPPTFAPAPAWLRRRAPPDFVTEAVFYAGAALAALHPIARDEHPLGSLWRQRLALTCAAALARQGGRTEDEAALRDHWYLRRDADDPGPGGRILAAWRKLGERASSSDVEGWIFALATALGHPLGSLPSEIVELASRHTQRQHAMPVLAAAEIIAASGRVLPNEELVPLWLADAVLAHQLRWPAPVPLLAVHLSRGALRKAQQHLEGETVFMNALCAAYATAAVAAIDLYSDLARRATRLLAVAPKLRGKDADIMVGILMVEDAQSAGPGKTASDRSTRRLFERLVSLGAVRELTGRPTFRLYGL
;
A
#
# COMPACT_ATOMS: atom_id res chain seq x y z
N MET A 1 10.85 42.50 -1.75
CA MET A 1 10.15 41.20 -1.82
C MET A 1 10.34 40.49 -0.49
N LEU A 2 9.29 40.38 0.33
CA LEU A 2 9.33 39.59 1.56
C LEU A 2 9.71 38.14 1.21
N ALA A 3 10.74 37.61 1.88
CA ALA A 3 11.15 36.21 1.71
C ALA A 3 9.94 35.32 2.03
N ARG A 4 9.47 34.59 1.02
CA ARG A 4 8.34 33.69 1.17
C ARG A 4 8.69 32.65 2.24
N ARG A 5 7.90 32.58 3.32
CA ARG A 5 8.00 31.48 4.30
C ARG A 5 7.70 30.19 3.56
N ARG A 6 8.72 29.35 3.38
CA ARG A 6 8.57 28.02 2.77
C ARG A 6 7.89 27.11 3.78
N ILE A 7 6.92 26.33 3.31
CA ILE A 7 6.40 25.18 4.04
C ILE A 7 7.28 24.01 3.59
N VAL A 8 8.35 23.75 4.34
CA VAL A 8 9.21 22.59 4.09
C VAL A 8 8.76 21.50 5.06
N PRO A 9 8.29 20.34 4.57
CA PRO A 9 8.00 19.20 5.42
C PRO A 9 9.23 18.79 6.24
N ASP A 10 9.00 18.24 7.43
CA ASP A 10 10.08 17.67 8.24
C ASP A 10 10.79 16.54 7.47
N PRO A 11 12.09 16.33 7.74
CA PRO A 11 12.79 15.19 7.16
C PRO A 11 12.16 13.87 7.65
N PRO A 12 12.02 12.86 6.77
CA PRO A 12 11.45 11.59 7.18
C PRO A 12 12.35 10.88 8.20
N PRO A 13 11.76 10.16 9.18
CA PRO A 13 12.53 9.35 10.10
C PRO A 13 13.25 8.22 9.36
N THR A 14 14.35 7.76 9.94
CA THR A 14 15.12 6.61 9.43
C THR A 14 14.93 5.44 10.38
N PHE A 15 14.71 4.25 9.83
CA PHE A 15 14.53 3.03 10.61
C PHE A 15 15.63 2.03 10.30
N ALA A 16 15.84 1.08 11.22
CA ALA A 16 16.81 0.02 11.01
C ALA A 16 16.39 -0.84 9.78
N PRO A 17 17.34 -1.25 8.94
CA PRO A 17 17.04 -2.15 7.84
C PRO A 17 16.61 -3.52 8.38
N ALA A 18 15.85 -4.27 7.58
CA ALA A 18 15.52 -5.64 7.91
C ALA A 18 16.80 -6.48 8.12
N PRO A 19 16.93 -7.22 9.23
CA PRO A 19 18.06 -8.12 9.45
C PRO A 19 18.31 -9.04 8.26
N ALA A 20 19.58 -9.23 7.89
CA ALA A 20 19.94 -10.01 6.68
C ALA A 20 19.41 -11.45 6.72
N TRP A 21 19.32 -12.06 7.91
CA TRP A 21 18.82 -13.43 8.09
C TRP A 21 17.31 -13.59 7.79
N LEU A 22 16.54 -12.50 7.73
CA LEU A 22 15.14 -12.54 7.27
C LEU A 22 15.03 -12.75 5.74
N ARG A 23 16.10 -12.46 4.97
CA ARG A 23 16.13 -12.62 3.51
C ARG A 23 16.45 -14.07 3.14
N ARG A 24 15.50 -14.96 3.40
CA ARG A 24 15.63 -16.38 3.09
C ARG A 24 15.63 -16.62 1.57
N ARG A 25 16.46 -17.57 1.13
CA ARG A 25 16.45 -18.07 -0.25
C ARG A 25 15.48 -19.24 -0.46
N ALA A 26 15.21 -20.00 0.61
CA ALA A 26 14.34 -21.16 0.60
C ALA A 26 13.15 -20.93 1.56
N PRO A 27 11.96 -21.46 1.24
CA PRO A 27 10.82 -21.42 2.14
C PRO A 27 11.10 -22.15 3.46
N PRO A 28 10.34 -21.85 4.53
CA PRO A 28 10.38 -22.61 5.77
C PRO A 28 10.03 -24.09 5.59
N ASP A 29 10.73 -24.96 6.31
CA ASP A 29 10.51 -26.42 6.24
C ASP A 29 9.26 -26.82 7.02
N PHE A 30 8.93 -26.07 8.09
CA PHE A 30 7.77 -26.35 8.95
C PHE A 30 7.16 -25.07 9.52
N VAL A 31 5.94 -25.19 10.05
CA VAL A 31 5.10 -24.05 10.44
C VAL A 31 5.67 -23.20 11.57
N THR A 32 6.29 -23.82 12.58
CA THR A 32 6.85 -23.06 13.70
C THR A 32 8.01 -22.19 13.27
N GLU A 33 8.84 -22.67 12.32
CA GLU A 33 9.87 -21.87 11.68
C GLU A 33 9.23 -20.71 10.89
N ALA A 34 8.22 -20.99 10.06
CA ALA A 34 7.53 -19.96 9.28
C ALA A 34 6.96 -18.84 10.17
N VAL A 35 6.29 -19.22 11.28
CA VAL A 35 5.72 -18.29 12.26
C VAL A 35 6.81 -17.43 12.90
N PHE A 36 7.96 -18.01 13.25
CA PHE A 36 9.09 -17.25 13.79
C PHE A 36 9.56 -16.15 12.82
N TYR A 37 9.77 -16.49 11.55
CA TYR A 37 10.20 -15.52 10.54
C TYR A 37 9.15 -14.43 10.28
N ALA A 38 7.87 -14.80 10.20
CA ALA A 38 6.78 -13.84 10.04
C ALA A 38 6.72 -12.86 11.21
N GLY A 39 6.78 -13.36 12.45
CA GLY A 39 6.79 -12.55 13.66
C GLY A 39 7.98 -11.60 13.71
N ALA A 40 9.19 -12.10 13.42
CA ALA A 40 10.40 -11.28 13.41
C ALA A 40 10.38 -10.18 12.33
N ALA A 41 9.90 -10.49 11.13
CA ALA A 41 9.79 -9.51 10.06
C ALA A 41 8.72 -8.45 10.34
N LEU A 42 7.56 -8.85 10.87
CA LEU A 42 6.51 -7.92 11.28
C LEU A 42 6.96 -7.03 12.45
N ALA A 43 7.74 -7.56 13.40
CA ALA A 43 8.34 -6.78 14.48
C ALA A 43 9.34 -5.75 13.94
N ALA A 44 10.16 -6.11 12.95
CA ALA A 44 11.07 -5.17 12.28
C ALA A 44 10.33 -4.09 11.48
N LEU A 45 9.18 -4.42 10.88
CA LEU A 45 8.32 -3.48 10.15
C LEU A 45 7.53 -2.54 11.09
N HIS A 46 7.21 -3.01 12.30
CA HIS A 46 6.28 -2.35 13.21
C HIS A 46 6.59 -0.85 13.47
N PRO A 47 7.84 -0.41 13.70
CA PRO A 47 8.16 1.00 13.90
C PRO A 47 7.76 1.88 12.70
N ILE A 48 7.99 1.42 11.47
CA ILE A 48 7.62 2.14 10.24
C ILE A 48 6.09 2.22 10.12
N ALA A 49 5.41 1.10 10.39
CA ALA A 49 3.95 1.04 10.25
C ALA A 49 3.22 1.93 11.29
N ARG A 50 3.80 2.10 12.48
CA ARG A 50 3.28 2.95 13.56
C ARG A 50 3.61 4.44 13.40
N ASP A 51 4.61 4.77 12.60
CA ASP A 51 5.04 6.15 12.41
C ASP A 51 3.98 7.01 11.70
N GLU A 52 3.90 8.27 12.10
CA GLU A 52 2.88 9.20 11.63
C GLU A 52 3.40 10.22 10.62
N HIS A 53 4.67 10.13 10.22
CA HIS A 53 5.23 11.02 9.21
C HIS A 53 4.46 10.87 7.87
N PRO A 54 4.18 11.97 7.15
CA PRO A 54 3.39 11.93 5.91
C PRO A 54 3.93 10.99 4.81
N LEU A 55 5.23 10.72 4.81
CA LEU A 55 5.87 9.75 3.91
C LEU A 55 5.25 8.35 4.03
N GLY A 56 4.73 7.99 5.22
CA GLY A 56 4.02 6.73 5.44
C GLY A 56 2.77 6.57 4.57
N SER A 57 2.14 7.66 4.13
CA SER A 57 1.02 7.63 3.18
C SER A 57 1.50 7.24 1.78
N LEU A 58 2.55 7.90 1.28
CA LEU A 58 3.17 7.56 -0.01
C LEU A 58 3.66 6.11 -0.04
N TRP A 59 4.30 5.67 1.04
CA TRP A 59 4.77 4.30 1.19
C TRP A 59 3.63 3.27 1.06
N ARG A 60 2.51 3.50 1.76
CA ARG A 60 1.31 2.64 1.62
C ARG A 60 0.69 2.70 0.23
N GLN A 61 0.69 3.87 -0.42
CA GLN A 61 0.19 4.01 -1.80
C GLN A 61 1.05 3.21 -2.81
N ARG A 62 2.38 3.20 -2.65
CA ARG A 62 3.29 2.41 -3.49
C ARG A 62 3.08 0.90 -3.28
N LEU A 63 2.90 0.46 -2.04
CA LEU A 63 2.55 -0.93 -1.72
C LEU A 63 1.18 -1.31 -2.28
N ALA A 64 0.18 -0.43 -2.14
CA ALA A 64 -1.16 -0.60 -2.71
C ALA A 64 -1.11 -0.75 -4.23
N LEU A 65 -0.30 0.06 -4.92
CA LEU A 65 -0.11 -0.03 -6.36
C LEU A 65 0.51 -1.37 -6.78
N THR A 66 1.51 -1.84 -6.04
CA THR A 66 2.15 -3.14 -6.30
C THR A 66 1.14 -4.28 -6.10
N CYS A 67 0.34 -4.22 -5.02
CA CYS A 67 -0.72 -5.20 -4.74
C CYS A 67 -1.81 -5.19 -5.81
N ALA A 68 -2.24 -4.01 -6.27
CA ALA A 68 -3.23 -3.85 -7.31
C ALA A 68 -2.75 -4.42 -8.65
N ALA A 69 -1.51 -4.15 -9.04
CA ALA A 69 -0.91 -4.70 -10.27
C ALA A 69 -0.78 -6.24 -10.21
N ALA A 70 -0.39 -6.78 -9.04
CA ALA A 70 -0.31 -8.23 -8.84
C ALA A 70 -1.67 -8.91 -8.99
N LEU A 71 -2.71 -8.37 -8.35
CA LEU A 71 -4.07 -8.91 -8.46
C LEU A 71 -4.69 -8.73 -9.85
N ALA A 72 -4.45 -7.60 -10.52
CA ALA A 72 -4.86 -7.42 -11.90
C ALA A 72 -4.28 -8.53 -12.78
N ARG A 73 -2.95 -8.75 -12.72
CA ARG A 73 -2.29 -9.81 -13.49
C ARG A 73 -2.81 -11.21 -13.15
N GLN A 74 -3.04 -11.50 -11.87
CA GLN A 74 -3.62 -12.76 -11.43
C GLN A 74 -5.03 -12.96 -12.01
N GLY A 75 -5.83 -11.90 -12.09
CA GLY A 75 -7.14 -11.88 -12.75
C GLY A 75 -7.12 -11.87 -14.28
N GLY A 76 -5.96 -12.08 -14.93
CA GLY A 76 -5.81 -12.10 -16.39
C GLY A 76 -5.76 -10.73 -17.05
N ARG A 77 -5.68 -9.65 -16.27
CA ARG A 77 -5.51 -8.28 -16.76
C ARG A 77 -4.04 -8.01 -17.13
N THR A 78 -3.83 -7.11 -18.08
CA THR A 78 -2.48 -6.77 -18.58
C THR A 78 -1.94 -5.47 -17.99
N GLU A 79 -2.78 -4.72 -17.27
CA GLU A 79 -2.39 -3.50 -16.59
C GLU A 79 -1.24 -3.73 -15.60
N ASP A 80 -0.13 -3.03 -15.83
CA ASP A 80 0.99 -2.92 -14.90
C ASP A 80 0.86 -1.66 -14.03
N GLU A 81 1.88 -1.39 -13.19
CA GLU A 81 1.86 -0.20 -12.34
C GLU A 81 1.76 1.11 -13.13
N ALA A 82 2.34 1.20 -14.32
CA ALA A 82 2.30 2.42 -15.13
C ALA A 82 0.88 2.64 -15.67
N ALA A 83 0.24 1.59 -16.20
CA ALA A 83 -1.15 1.64 -16.64
C ALA A 83 -2.11 1.98 -15.49
N LEU A 84 -1.89 1.41 -14.30
CA LEU A 84 -2.71 1.73 -13.12
C LEU A 84 -2.52 3.16 -12.63
N ARG A 85 -1.29 3.71 -12.71
CA ARG A 85 -1.05 5.14 -12.45
C ARG A 85 -1.81 6.02 -13.44
N ASP A 86 -1.88 5.64 -14.71
CA ASP A 86 -2.64 6.39 -15.71
C ASP A 86 -4.14 6.41 -15.40
N HIS A 87 -4.71 5.23 -15.11
CA HIS A 87 -6.11 5.11 -14.64
C HIS A 87 -6.38 5.94 -13.38
N TRP A 88 -5.35 6.18 -12.56
CA TRP A 88 -5.48 6.92 -11.31
C TRP A 88 -5.29 8.43 -11.43
N TYR A 89 -4.21 8.86 -12.04
CA TYR A 89 -3.70 10.23 -11.96
C TYR A 89 -4.01 11.08 -13.18
N LEU A 90 -4.53 10.49 -14.27
CA LEU A 90 -4.87 11.22 -15.49
C LEU A 90 -6.38 11.37 -15.72
N ARG A 91 -7.19 10.75 -14.86
CA ARG A 91 -8.65 10.94 -14.86
C ARG A 91 -9.04 12.24 -14.17
N ARG A 92 -10.27 12.73 -14.40
CA ARG A 92 -10.88 13.75 -13.54
C ARG A 92 -11.42 13.07 -12.28
N ASP A 93 -11.59 13.83 -11.20
CA ASP A 93 -12.00 13.29 -9.91
C ASP A 93 -13.35 12.54 -9.95
N ALA A 94 -14.26 12.95 -10.83
CA ALA A 94 -15.58 12.34 -10.99
C ALA A 94 -15.63 11.19 -12.01
N ASP A 95 -14.53 10.93 -12.74
CA ASP A 95 -14.50 9.90 -13.77
C ASP A 95 -14.32 8.52 -13.13
N ASP A 96 -15.00 7.50 -13.68
CA ASP A 96 -14.78 6.11 -13.30
C ASP A 96 -13.37 5.67 -13.71
N PRO A 97 -12.53 5.18 -12.78
CA PRO A 97 -11.18 4.76 -13.08
C PRO A 97 -11.09 3.41 -13.83
N GLY A 98 -12.25 2.82 -14.14
CA GLY A 98 -12.35 1.53 -14.82
C GLY A 98 -11.93 0.36 -13.92
N PRO A 99 -11.99 -0.88 -14.42
CA PRO A 99 -11.82 -2.07 -13.58
C PRO A 99 -10.45 -2.15 -12.87
N GLY A 100 -9.34 -1.92 -13.59
CA GLY A 100 -8.01 -1.90 -12.97
C GLY A 100 -7.84 -0.76 -11.96
N GLY A 101 -8.37 0.42 -12.28
CA GLY A 101 -8.32 1.57 -11.38
C GLY A 101 -9.17 1.41 -10.12
N ARG A 102 -10.28 0.66 -10.18
CA ARG A 102 -11.10 0.26 -9.01
C ARG A 102 -10.35 -0.70 -8.07
N ILE A 103 -9.59 -1.65 -8.62
CA ILE A 103 -8.68 -2.50 -7.82
C ILE A 103 -7.67 -1.62 -7.09
N LEU A 104 -7.04 -0.66 -7.78
CA LEU A 104 -6.13 0.29 -7.15
C LEU A 104 -6.84 1.16 -6.09
N ALA A 105 -8.08 1.59 -6.35
CA ALA A 105 -8.89 2.34 -5.39
C ALA A 105 -9.04 1.58 -4.07
N ALA A 106 -9.36 0.29 -4.14
CA ALA A 106 -9.59 -0.57 -2.97
C ALA A 106 -8.32 -0.68 -2.12
N TRP A 107 -7.17 -0.93 -2.76
CA TRP A 107 -5.89 -1.04 -2.07
C TRP A 107 -5.39 0.30 -1.51
N ARG A 108 -5.64 1.42 -2.21
CA ARG A 108 -5.31 2.74 -1.67
C ARG A 108 -6.15 3.06 -0.44
N LYS A 109 -7.46 2.76 -0.48
CA LYS A 109 -8.37 2.94 0.65
C LYS A 109 -7.91 2.16 1.88
N LEU A 110 -7.42 0.93 1.71
CA LEU A 110 -6.86 0.12 2.80
C LEU A 110 -5.79 0.88 3.61
N GLY A 111 -4.91 1.61 2.92
CA GLY A 111 -3.81 2.34 3.54
C GLY A 111 -4.20 3.68 4.19
N GLU A 112 -5.47 4.08 4.11
CA GLU A 112 -5.98 5.30 4.73
C GLU A 112 -6.31 5.06 6.21
N ARG A 113 -6.04 6.05 7.08
CA ARG A 113 -6.35 5.97 8.52
C ARG A 113 -7.83 5.73 8.79
N ALA A 114 -8.72 6.27 7.96
CA ALA A 114 -10.17 6.05 8.10
C ALA A 114 -10.53 4.56 7.98
N SER A 115 -9.77 3.79 7.21
CA SER A 115 -9.92 2.34 7.09
C SER A 115 -9.22 1.56 8.20
N SER A 116 -8.80 2.20 9.30
CA SER A 116 -8.24 1.53 10.49
C SER A 116 -9.17 1.51 11.70
N SER A 117 -10.20 2.36 11.70
CA SER A 117 -10.99 2.68 12.89
C SER A 117 -11.88 1.52 13.36
N ASP A 118 -12.58 0.87 12.44
CA ASP A 118 -13.52 -0.21 12.72
C ASP A 118 -13.85 -1.03 11.46
N VAL A 119 -14.61 -2.11 11.65
CA VAL A 119 -15.05 -2.99 10.57
C VAL A 119 -16.05 -2.30 9.65
N GLU A 120 -16.84 -1.34 10.13
CA GLU A 120 -17.79 -0.57 9.32
C GLU A 120 -17.06 0.27 8.26
N GLY A 121 -15.97 0.93 8.65
CA GLY A 121 -15.09 1.65 7.72
C GLY A 121 -14.47 0.74 6.66
N TRP A 122 -14.20 -0.53 6.99
CA TRP A 122 -13.70 -1.52 6.03
C TRP A 122 -14.77 -1.88 5.00
N ILE A 123 -15.99 -2.15 5.45
CA ILE A 123 -17.13 -2.47 4.58
C ILE A 123 -17.40 -1.31 3.63
N PHE A 124 -17.42 -0.08 4.14
CA PHE A 124 -17.63 1.12 3.32
C PHE A 124 -16.53 1.29 2.26
N ALA A 125 -15.26 1.09 2.64
CA ALA A 125 -14.12 1.18 1.74
C ALA A 125 -14.19 0.14 0.61
N LEU A 126 -14.46 -1.13 0.94
CA LEU A 126 -14.58 -2.22 -0.03
C LEU A 126 -15.79 -2.04 -0.96
N ALA A 127 -16.96 -1.70 -0.42
CA ALA A 127 -18.17 -1.47 -1.21
C ALA A 127 -17.97 -0.34 -2.22
N THR A 128 -17.42 0.79 -1.78
CA THR A 128 -17.14 1.95 -2.64
C THR A 128 -16.14 1.60 -3.75
N ALA A 129 -15.06 0.89 -3.41
CA ALA A 129 -14.00 0.62 -4.36
C ALA A 129 -14.32 -0.49 -5.36
N LEU A 130 -15.04 -1.54 -4.93
CA LEU A 130 -15.39 -2.68 -5.78
C LEU A 130 -16.73 -2.48 -6.50
N GLY A 131 -17.48 -1.42 -6.17
CA GLY A 131 -18.80 -1.15 -6.73
C GLY A 131 -19.86 -2.14 -6.22
N HIS A 132 -19.62 -2.78 -5.07
CA HIS A 132 -20.65 -3.58 -4.44
C HIS A 132 -21.64 -2.69 -3.67
N PRO A 133 -22.92 -3.11 -3.55
CA PRO A 133 -23.85 -2.47 -2.63
C PRO A 133 -23.31 -2.47 -1.19
N LEU A 134 -23.62 -1.43 -0.41
CA LEU A 134 -23.36 -1.44 1.04
C LEU A 134 -24.08 -2.65 1.67
N GLY A 135 -23.40 -3.38 2.55
CA GLY A 135 -23.93 -4.60 3.17
C GLY A 135 -23.88 -5.85 2.29
N SER A 136 -23.18 -5.80 1.16
CA SER A 136 -22.95 -6.97 0.28
C SER A 136 -21.95 -7.99 0.83
N LEU A 137 -21.12 -7.61 1.81
CA LEU A 137 -20.22 -8.55 2.46
C LEU A 137 -21.04 -9.52 3.33
N PRO A 138 -20.82 -10.84 3.23
CA PRO A 138 -21.53 -11.82 4.04
C PRO A 138 -21.39 -11.54 5.54
N SER A 139 -22.49 -11.65 6.29
CA SER A 139 -22.52 -11.33 7.73
C SER A 139 -21.50 -12.13 8.53
N GLU A 140 -21.27 -13.40 8.17
CA GLU A 140 -20.27 -14.28 8.79
C GLU A 140 -18.84 -13.68 8.73
N ILE A 141 -18.51 -12.98 7.64
CA ILE A 141 -17.19 -12.34 7.46
C ILE A 141 -17.11 -11.05 8.27
N VAL A 142 -18.19 -10.28 8.32
CA VAL A 142 -18.29 -9.08 9.15
C VAL A 142 -18.16 -9.43 10.64
N GLU A 143 -18.86 -10.48 11.09
CA GLU A 143 -18.79 -11.00 12.45
C GLU A 143 -17.39 -11.54 12.79
N LEU A 144 -16.77 -12.29 11.88
CA LEU A 144 -15.41 -12.80 12.08
C LEU A 144 -14.38 -11.66 12.16
N ALA A 145 -14.45 -10.69 11.24
CA ALA A 145 -13.63 -9.49 11.30
C ALA A 145 -13.82 -8.75 12.63
N SER A 146 -15.06 -8.59 13.09
CA SER A 146 -15.39 -7.93 14.37
C SER A 146 -14.85 -8.68 15.58
N ARG A 147 -14.93 -10.02 15.58
CA ARG A 147 -14.30 -10.85 16.62
C ARG A 147 -12.80 -10.69 16.63
N HIS A 148 -12.17 -10.61 15.46
CA HIS A 148 -10.74 -10.35 15.36
C HIS A 148 -10.36 -8.94 15.78
N THR A 149 -11.18 -7.91 15.58
CA THR A 149 -10.85 -6.57 16.07
C THR A 149 -11.01 -6.45 17.58
N GLN A 150 -11.98 -7.16 18.16
CA GLN A 150 -12.26 -7.13 19.61
C GLN A 150 -11.35 -8.04 20.44
N ARG A 151 -10.83 -9.13 19.85
CA ARG A 151 -9.97 -10.08 20.56
C ARG A 151 -8.63 -9.46 20.95
N GLN A 152 -8.37 -9.43 22.25
CA GLN A 152 -7.06 -9.12 22.79
C GLN A 152 -6.18 -10.38 22.75
N HIS A 153 -4.91 -10.24 22.36
CA HIS A 153 -3.88 -11.29 22.36
C HIS A 153 -4.07 -12.44 21.34
N ALA A 154 -4.71 -12.20 20.20
CA ALA A 154 -4.66 -13.18 19.10
C ALA A 154 -3.29 -13.16 18.42
N MET A 155 -2.88 -14.28 17.83
CA MET A 155 -1.73 -14.27 16.91
C MET A 155 -2.16 -13.56 15.61
N PRO A 156 -1.56 -12.41 15.24
CA PRO A 156 -2.06 -11.59 14.13
C PRO A 156 -2.10 -12.33 12.79
N VAL A 157 -1.10 -13.16 12.51
CA VAL A 157 -1.03 -13.96 11.28
C VAL A 157 -2.07 -15.09 11.28
N LEU A 158 -2.42 -15.65 12.44
CA LEU A 158 -3.50 -16.63 12.56
C LEU A 158 -4.86 -15.97 12.28
N ALA A 159 -5.08 -14.77 12.83
CA ALA A 159 -6.29 -14.00 12.55
C ALA A 159 -6.43 -13.68 11.05
N ALA A 160 -5.33 -13.32 10.39
CA ALA A 160 -5.27 -13.14 8.94
C ALA A 160 -5.60 -14.46 8.19
N ALA A 161 -5.12 -15.60 8.67
CA ALA A 161 -5.39 -16.90 8.06
C ALA A 161 -6.87 -17.30 8.17
N GLU A 162 -7.46 -17.13 9.36
CA GLU A 162 -8.87 -17.44 9.63
C GLU A 162 -9.80 -16.58 8.74
N ILE A 163 -9.55 -15.27 8.64
CA ILE A 163 -10.37 -14.39 7.79
C ILE A 163 -10.20 -14.69 6.30
N ILE A 164 -9.00 -15.08 5.83
CA ILE A 164 -8.80 -15.50 4.43
C ILE A 164 -9.60 -16.77 4.14
N ALA A 165 -9.45 -17.80 4.99
CA ALA A 165 -10.07 -19.08 4.80
C ALA A 165 -11.61 -18.99 4.82
N ALA A 166 -12.15 -18.24 5.77
CA ALA A 166 -13.59 -17.97 5.87
C ALA A 166 -14.08 -17.19 4.64
N SER A 167 -13.41 -16.10 4.27
CA SER A 167 -13.80 -15.26 3.12
C SER A 167 -13.79 -16.06 1.82
N GLY A 168 -12.76 -16.88 1.59
CA GLY A 168 -12.66 -17.71 0.40
C GLY A 168 -13.72 -18.82 0.32
N ARG A 169 -14.37 -19.19 1.44
CA ARG A 169 -15.49 -20.15 1.46
C ARG A 169 -16.79 -19.52 0.96
N VAL A 170 -17.05 -18.28 1.36
CA VAL A 170 -18.31 -17.59 1.04
C VAL A 170 -18.21 -16.68 -0.20
N LEU A 171 -17.00 -16.28 -0.59
CA LEU A 171 -16.71 -15.45 -1.75
C LEU A 171 -15.65 -16.12 -2.67
N PRO A 172 -15.94 -17.30 -3.26
CA PRO A 172 -14.94 -18.10 -3.98
C PRO A 172 -14.35 -17.43 -5.22
N ASN A 173 -14.99 -16.38 -5.75
CA ASN A 173 -14.56 -15.65 -6.96
C ASN A 173 -13.91 -14.29 -6.66
N GLU A 174 -13.83 -13.88 -5.39
CA GLU A 174 -13.31 -12.57 -4.98
C GLU A 174 -11.94 -12.73 -4.33
N GLU A 175 -10.86 -12.83 -5.10
CA GLU A 175 -9.51 -13.00 -4.52
C GLU A 175 -8.98 -11.74 -3.80
N LEU A 176 -9.51 -10.56 -4.15
CA LEU A 176 -9.11 -9.30 -3.53
C LEU A 176 -9.57 -9.21 -2.07
N VAL A 177 -10.83 -9.54 -1.80
CA VAL A 177 -11.47 -9.33 -0.50
C VAL A 177 -10.75 -10.08 0.64
N PRO A 178 -10.44 -11.39 0.53
CA PRO A 178 -9.71 -12.12 1.57
C PRO A 178 -8.35 -11.51 1.90
N LEU A 179 -7.59 -11.09 0.88
CA LEU A 179 -6.24 -10.54 1.06
C LEU A 179 -6.30 -9.14 1.70
N TRP A 180 -7.24 -8.32 1.25
CA TRP A 180 -7.49 -6.99 1.79
C TRP A 180 -7.90 -7.08 3.27
N LEU A 181 -8.84 -7.97 3.61
CA LEU A 181 -9.31 -8.17 4.98
C LEU A 181 -8.20 -8.72 5.90
N ALA A 182 -7.34 -9.61 5.39
CA ALA A 182 -6.21 -10.09 6.16
C ALA A 182 -5.23 -8.98 6.56
N ASP A 183 -4.86 -8.10 5.63
CA ASP A 183 -3.98 -6.96 5.94
C ASP A 183 -4.65 -5.96 6.89
N ALA A 184 -5.97 -5.77 6.79
CA ALA A 184 -6.74 -4.96 7.73
C ALA A 184 -6.80 -5.57 9.15
N VAL A 185 -7.11 -6.86 9.26
CA VAL A 185 -7.16 -7.61 10.52
C VAL A 185 -5.78 -7.65 11.18
N LEU A 186 -4.73 -7.93 10.41
CA LEU A 186 -3.34 -7.91 10.89
C LEU A 186 -3.00 -6.55 11.49
N ALA A 187 -3.28 -5.47 10.75
CA ALA A 187 -2.98 -4.12 11.19
C ALA A 187 -3.73 -3.76 12.48
N HIS A 188 -5.00 -4.14 12.60
CA HIS A 188 -5.77 -3.90 13.80
C HIS A 188 -5.21 -4.66 15.01
N GLN A 189 -4.89 -5.95 14.84
CA GLN A 189 -4.24 -6.77 15.87
C GLN A 189 -2.87 -6.21 16.31
N LEU A 190 -2.10 -5.66 15.38
CA LEU A 190 -0.82 -5.00 15.65
C LEU A 190 -0.95 -3.53 16.08
N ARG A 191 -2.19 -3.00 16.17
CA ARG A 191 -2.50 -1.60 16.49
C ARG A 191 -1.80 -0.59 15.58
N TRP A 192 -1.72 -0.87 14.29
CA TRP A 192 -1.22 0.10 13.32
C TRP A 192 -2.26 1.20 13.05
N PRO A 193 -1.84 2.47 12.90
CA PRO A 193 -2.75 3.59 12.62
C PRO A 193 -3.39 3.53 11.23
N ALA A 194 -2.83 2.72 10.33
CA ALA A 194 -3.41 2.38 9.04
C ALA A 194 -2.78 1.06 8.57
N PRO A 195 -3.57 0.17 7.95
CA PRO A 195 -3.05 -1.04 7.34
C PRO A 195 -1.92 -0.80 6.35
N VAL A 196 -1.08 -1.82 6.19
CA VAL A 196 0.02 -1.85 5.22
C VAL A 196 -0.34 -2.93 4.20
N PRO A 197 -0.51 -2.61 2.91
CA PRO A 197 -0.73 -3.60 1.87
C PRO A 197 0.49 -4.53 1.72
N LEU A 198 0.33 -5.82 1.96
CA LEU A 198 1.44 -6.78 2.00
C LEU A 198 1.18 -8.04 1.16
N LEU A 199 -0.02 -8.63 1.22
CA LEU A 199 -0.18 -10.03 0.81
C LEU A 199 -0.28 -10.26 -0.71
N ALA A 200 -0.92 -9.39 -1.47
CA ALA A 200 -1.32 -9.68 -2.85
C ALA A 200 -0.16 -10.02 -3.80
N VAL A 201 1.03 -9.50 -3.50
CA VAL A 201 2.25 -9.76 -4.27
C VAL A 201 2.89 -11.10 -3.90
N HIS A 202 2.81 -11.47 -2.61
CA HIS A 202 3.66 -12.51 -2.02
C HIS A 202 2.92 -13.82 -1.73
N LEU A 203 1.59 -13.81 -1.67
CA LEU A 203 0.78 -15.01 -1.52
C LEU A 203 0.29 -15.48 -2.90
N SER A 204 0.67 -16.70 -3.29
CA SER A 204 0.27 -17.24 -4.60
C SER A 204 -1.21 -17.64 -4.64
N ARG A 205 -1.84 -17.55 -5.82
CA ARG A 205 -3.22 -18.06 -6.03
C ARG A 205 -3.35 -19.53 -5.64
N GLY A 206 -2.32 -20.33 -5.89
CA GLY A 206 -2.28 -21.74 -5.51
C GLY A 206 -2.32 -21.97 -4.00
N ALA A 207 -1.61 -21.14 -3.22
CA ALA A 207 -1.70 -21.16 -1.77
C ALA A 207 -3.07 -20.65 -1.29
N LEU A 208 -3.59 -19.58 -1.88
CA LEU A 208 -4.90 -19.02 -1.53
C LEU A 208 -6.04 -20.04 -1.71
N ARG A 209 -6.01 -20.85 -2.76
CA ARG A 209 -6.98 -21.96 -2.98
C ARG A 209 -6.96 -23.02 -1.87
N LYS A 210 -5.83 -23.17 -1.17
CA LYS A 210 -5.68 -24.08 -0.04
C LYS A 210 -6.08 -23.45 1.30
N ALA A 211 -6.50 -22.18 1.31
CA ALA A 211 -6.83 -21.50 2.56
C ALA A 211 -7.94 -22.20 3.35
N GLN A 212 -8.95 -22.76 2.69
CA GLN A 212 -10.05 -23.46 3.39
C GLN A 212 -9.57 -24.67 4.19
N GLN A 213 -8.55 -25.38 3.71
CA GLN A 213 -7.94 -26.53 4.40
C GLN A 213 -7.32 -26.13 5.74
N HIS A 214 -6.99 -24.85 5.93
CA HIS A 214 -6.52 -24.34 7.22
C HIS A 214 -7.57 -24.52 8.34
N LEU A 215 -8.86 -24.38 8.01
CA LEU A 215 -9.96 -24.58 8.97
C LEU A 215 -10.10 -26.06 9.38
N GLU A 216 -9.51 -26.97 8.61
CA GLU A 216 -9.47 -28.41 8.85
C GLU A 216 -8.20 -28.82 9.64
N GLY A 217 -7.37 -27.84 10.03
CA GLY A 217 -6.13 -28.06 10.78
C GLY A 217 -4.89 -28.24 9.91
N GLU A 218 -4.98 -28.10 8.58
CA GLU A 218 -3.80 -28.16 7.72
C GLU A 218 -2.89 -26.93 7.90
N THR A 219 -1.59 -27.17 7.89
CA THR A 219 -0.56 -26.15 8.11
C THR A 219 0.08 -25.62 6.83
N VAL A 220 -0.19 -26.24 5.68
CA VAL A 220 0.42 -25.85 4.38
C VAL A 220 0.11 -24.40 4.03
N PHE A 221 -1.14 -23.99 4.20
CA PHE A 221 -1.55 -22.60 3.99
C PHE A 221 -0.87 -21.64 4.99
N MET A 222 -0.78 -22.04 6.27
CA MET A 222 -0.10 -21.23 7.29
C MET A 222 1.38 -21.01 6.97
N ASN A 223 2.08 -22.03 6.49
CA ASN A 223 3.47 -21.91 6.06
C ASN A 223 3.60 -20.86 4.94
N ALA A 224 2.73 -20.96 3.93
CA ALA A 224 2.73 -20.04 2.79
C ALA A 224 2.39 -18.60 3.22
N LEU A 225 1.39 -18.43 4.10
CA LEU A 225 1.00 -17.12 4.61
C LEU A 225 2.10 -16.47 5.46
N CYS A 226 2.72 -17.23 6.36
CA CYS A 226 3.84 -16.74 7.16
C CYS A 226 5.04 -16.35 6.28
N ALA A 227 5.38 -17.18 5.29
CA ALA A 227 6.45 -16.86 4.34
C ALA A 227 6.12 -15.62 3.50
N ALA A 228 4.86 -15.45 3.09
CA ALA A 228 4.40 -14.27 2.37
C ALA A 228 4.54 -13.01 3.22
N TYR A 229 4.07 -13.02 4.48
CA TYR A 229 4.24 -11.88 5.38
C TYR A 229 5.70 -11.55 5.68
N ALA A 230 6.53 -12.56 5.91
CA ALA A 230 7.96 -12.34 6.14
C ALA A 230 8.62 -11.64 4.94
N THR A 231 8.34 -12.12 3.74
CA THR A 231 8.89 -11.54 2.50
C THR A 231 8.34 -10.14 2.24
N ALA A 232 7.03 -9.95 2.41
CA ALA A 232 6.36 -8.68 2.19
C ALA A 232 6.86 -7.60 3.16
N ALA A 233 7.03 -7.95 4.44
CA ALA A 233 7.52 -7.00 5.44
C ALA A 233 8.94 -6.53 5.14
N VAL A 234 9.84 -7.43 4.72
CA VAL A 234 11.20 -7.06 4.30
C VAL A 234 11.17 -6.13 3.08
N ALA A 235 10.38 -6.48 2.06
CA ALA A 235 10.24 -5.64 0.87
C ALA A 235 9.67 -4.25 1.20
N ALA A 236 8.72 -4.18 2.13
CA ALA A 236 8.11 -2.94 2.58
C ALA A 236 9.10 -2.05 3.37
N ILE A 237 9.98 -2.63 4.21
CA ILE A 237 11.07 -1.92 4.90
C ILE A 237 12.05 -1.33 3.89
N ASP A 238 12.45 -2.12 2.88
CA ASP A 238 13.39 -1.70 1.85
C ASP A 238 12.79 -0.56 0.99
N LEU A 239 11.50 -0.66 0.65
CA LEU A 239 10.77 0.40 -0.06
C LEU A 239 10.70 1.69 0.76
N TYR A 240 10.40 1.63 2.07
CA TYR A 240 10.38 2.83 2.91
C TYR A 240 11.76 3.49 2.94
N SER A 241 12.83 2.70 3.09
CA SER A 241 14.20 3.20 3.15
C SER A 241 14.61 3.93 1.86
N ASP A 242 14.21 3.38 0.69
CA ASP A 242 14.42 4.04 -0.59
C ASP A 242 13.63 5.36 -0.71
N LEU A 243 12.35 5.36 -0.32
CA LEU A 243 11.50 6.54 -0.31
C LEU A 243 12.01 7.63 0.64
N ALA A 244 12.48 7.27 1.84
CA ALA A 244 13.02 8.20 2.82
C ALA A 244 14.25 8.92 2.26
N ARG A 245 15.18 8.16 1.66
CA ARG A 245 16.37 8.73 0.99
C ARG A 245 15.99 9.70 -0.15
N ARG A 246 14.99 9.34 -0.96
CA ARG A 246 14.49 10.19 -2.06
C ARG A 246 13.80 11.45 -1.54
N ALA A 247 12.98 11.32 -0.50
CA ALA A 247 12.35 12.44 0.18
C ALA A 247 13.38 13.40 0.78
N THR A 248 14.42 12.90 1.46
CA THR A 248 15.53 13.74 1.94
C THR A 248 16.20 14.51 0.79
N ARG A 249 16.42 13.86 -0.36
CA ARG A 249 16.96 14.53 -1.56
C ARG A 249 16.00 15.59 -2.11
N LEU A 250 14.70 15.32 -2.14
CA LEU A 250 13.68 16.30 -2.54
C LEU A 250 13.71 17.53 -1.63
N LEU A 251 13.74 17.33 -0.30
CA LEU A 251 13.80 18.41 0.68
C LEU A 251 15.09 19.22 0.57
N ALA A 252 16.24 18.59 0.32
CA ALA A 252 17.50 19.28 0.08
C ALA A 252 17.51 20.12 -1.22
N VAL A 253 16.71 19.72 -2.22
CA VAL A 253 16.53 20.45 -3.48
C VAL A 253 15.47 21.55 -3.37
N ALA A 254 14.48 21.40 -2.48
CA ALA A 254 13.36 22.33 -2.35
C ALA A 254 13.80 23.81 -2.28
N PRO A 255 14.82 24.24 -1.50
CA PRO A 255 15.32 25.62 -1.46
C PRO A 255 15.79 26.20 -2.80
N LYS A 256 16.11 25.34 -3.78
CA LYS A 256 16.60 25.74 -5.12
C LYS A 256 15.45 25.95 -6.11
N LEU A 257 14.24 25.53 -5.77
CA LEU A 257 13.07 25.65 -6.63
C LEU A 257 12.55 27.09 -6.60
N ARG A 258 12.18 27.58 -7.78
CA ARG A 258 11.56 28.88 -8.01
C ARG A 258 10.14 28.62 -8.50
N GLY A 259 9.17 29.42 -8.06
CA GLY A 259 7.78 29.32 -8.53
C GLY A 259 6.77 29.37 -7.39
N LYS A 260 5.57 29.88 -7.71
CA LYS A 260 4.51 30.06 -6.71
C LYS A 260 3.97 28.72 -6.17
N ASP A 261 3.99 27.64 -6.93
CA ASP A 261 3.47 26.34 -6.44
C ASP A 261 4.55 25.35 -6.01
N ALA A 262 5.84 25.76 -5.95
CA ALA A 262 6.95 24.83 -5.66
C ALA A 262 6.82 24.11 -4.31
N ASP A 263 6.53 24.84 -3.23
CA ASP A 263 6.40 24.24 -1.90
C ASP A 263 5.16 23.32 -1.81
N ILE A 264 4.07 23.65 -2.53
CA ILE A 264 2.88 22.81 -2.64
C ILE A 264 3.23 21.50 -3.36
N MET A 265 3.96 21.57 -4.47
CA MET A 265 4.36 20.38 -5.23
C MET A 265 5.33 19.49 -4.44
N VAL A 266 6.24 20.08 -3.65
CA VAL A 266 7.06 19.32 -2.70
C VAL A 266 6.18 18.60 -1.68
N GLY A 267 5.18 19.29 -1.11
CA GLY A 267 4.22 18.68 -0.19
C GLY A 267 3.44 17.52 -0.82
N ILE A 268 2.96 17.66 -2.06
CA ILE A 268 2.26 16.60 -2.80
C ILE A 268 3.18 15.39 -3.03
N LEU A 269 4.40 15.61 -3.52
CA LEU A 269 5.37 14.54 -3.78
C LEU A 269 5.79 13.76 -2.53
N MET A 270 5.58 14.30 -1.33
CA MET A 270 5.83 13.62 -0.06
C MET A 270 4.71 12.65 0.34
N VAL A 271 3.52 12.77 -0.25
CA VAL A 271 2.33 12.01 0.16
C VAL A 271 1.64 11.26 -0.98
N GLU A 272 1.86 11.66 -2.24
CA GLU A 272 1.25 11.05 -3.43
C GLU A 272 2.26 10.27 -4.29
N ASP A 273 1.82 9.08 -4.75
CA ASP A 273 2.59 8.16 -5.59
C ASP A 273 3.10 8.80 -6.89
N ALA A 274 2.28 9.67 -7.47
CA ALA A 274 2.57 10.35 -8.71
C ALA A 274 1.85 11.71 -8.79
N GLN A 275 2.40 12.61 -9.58
CA GLN A 275 1.84 13.92 -9.88
C GLN A 275 2.01 14.23 -11.36
N SER A 276 0.94 14.68 -12.02
CA SER A 276 1.01 15.17 -13.39
C SER A 276 1.59 16.59 -13.44
N ALA A 277 2.29 16.93 -14.53
CA ALA A 277 2.78 18.29 -14.76
C ALA A 277 1.70 19.24 -15.34
N GLY A 278 0.46 19.14 -14.86
CA GLY A 278 -0.66 20.00 -15.26
C GLY A 278 -0.61 21.41 -14.64
N PRO A 279 -1.57 22.30 -14.98
CA PRO A 279 -1.68 23.59 -14.33
C PRO A 279 -1.84 23.42 -12.81
N GLY A 280 -1.05 24.17 -12.03
CA GLY A 280 -1.19 24.22 -10.58
C GLY A 280 -2.39 25.09 -10.19
N LYS A 281 -2.65 25.22 -8.88
CA LYS A 281 -3.70 26.13 -8.38
C LYS A 281 -3.44 27.59 -8.79
N THR A 282 -2.18 28.00 -8.91
CA THR A 282 -1.80 29.36 -9.33
C THR A 282 -0.77 29.40 -10.46
N ALA A 283 -0.07 28.30 -10.70
CA ALA A 283 0.93 28.17 -11.74
C ALA A 283 0.32 27.78 -13.10
N SER A 284 0.78 28.44 -14.16
CA SER A 284 0.53 28.00 -15.54
C SER A 284 1.11 26.61 -15.81
N ASP A 285 0.54 25.90 -16.78
CA ASP A 285 1.05 24.61 -17.27
C ASP A 285 2.55 24.67 -17.65
N ARG A 286 2.98 25.74 -18.34
CA ARG A 286 4.39 25.94 -18.70
C ARG A 286 5.31 26.06 -17.47
N SER A 287 4.86 26.72 -16.41
CA SER A 287 5.64 26.84 -15.18
C SER A 287 5.73 25.53 -14.40
N THR A 288 4.65 24.73 -14.37
CA THR A 288 4.66 23.41 -13.71
C THR A 288 5.58 22.43 -14.46
N ARG A 289 5.53 22.40 -15.79
CA ARG A 289 6.44 21.58 -16.61
C ARG A 289 7.91 21.90 -16.34
N ARG A 290 8.27 23.19 -16.35
CA ARG A 290 9.64 23.65 -16.02
C ARG A 290 10.06 23.28 -14.59
N LEU A 291 9.14 23.30 -13.64
CA LEU A 291 9.41 22.87 -12.26
C LEU A 291 9.78 21.38 -12.22
N PHE A 292 9.02 20.51 -12.88
CA PHE A 292 9.32 19.08 -12.94
C PHE A 292 10.60 18.78 -13.73
N GLU A 293 10.83 19.43 -14.87
CA GLU A 293 12.11 19.34 -15.59
C GLU A 293 13.29 19.71 -14.68
N ARG A 294 13.14 20.76 -13.87
CA ARG A 294 14.16 21.17 -12.91
C ARG A 294 14.36 20.12 -11.81
N LEU A 295 13.28 19.58 -11.23
CA LEU A 295 13.35 18.52 -10.22
C LEU A 295 14.04 17.26 -10.75
N VAL A 296 13.74 16.85 -11.98
CA VAL A 296 14.39 15.72 -12.65
C VAL A 296 15.88 16.02 -12.89
N SER A 297 16.23 17.22 -13.40
CA SER A 297 17.63 17.61 -13.63
C SER A 297 18.48 17.63 -12.34
N LEU A 298 17.84 17.86 -11.19
CA LEU A 298 18.48 17.82 -9.86
C LEU A 298 18.44 16.42 -9.23
N GLY A 299 17.80 15.46 -9.91
CA GLY A 299 17.58 14.07 -9.49
C GLY A 299 16.71 13.93 -8.25
N ALA A 300 15.84 14.91 -7.97
CA ALA A 300 14.91 14.88 -6.84
C ALA A 300 13.65 14.04 -7.09
N VAL A 301 13.25 13.93 -8.36
CA VAL A 301 12.09 13.13 -8.81
C VAL A 301 12.45 12.40 -10.10
N ARG A 302 11.67 11.37 -10.44
CA ARG A 302 11.75 10.65 -11.71
C ARG A 302 10.46 10.79 -12.50
N GLU A 303 10.59 10.68 -13.82
CA GLU A 303 9.46 10.52 -14.74
C GLU A 303 9.04 9.04 -14.73
N LEU A 304 7.73 8.77 -14.63
CA LEU A 304 7.17 7.44 -14.33
C LEU A 304 6.48 6.75 -15.53
N THR A 305 6.30 7.46 -16.65
CA THR A 305 5.46 7.02 -17.79
C THR A 305 6.24 6.71 -19.06
N GLY A 306 7.47 7.20 -19.22
CA GLY A 306 8.34 6.92 -20.37
C GLY A 306 7.88 7.53 -21.71
N ARG A 307 6.95 8.50 -21.71
CA ARG A 307 6.28 9.00 -22.93
C ARG A 307 6.34 10.53 -23.09
N PRO A 308 6.11 11.09 -24.31
CA PRO A 308 6.27 12.53 -24.55
C PRO A 308 5.15 13.41 -23.96
N THR A 309 3.95 12.87 -23.75
CA THR A 309 2.76 13.59 -23.24
C THR A 309 2.16 12.88 -22.03
N PHE A 310 1.33 13.59 -21.23
CA PHE A 310 0.70 13.05 -20.02
C PHE A 310 1.68 12.38 -19.05
N ARG A 311 2.80 13.07 -18.80
CA ARG A 311 3.87 12.59 -17.92
C ARG A 311 3.45 12.64 -16.46
N LEU A 312 3.74 11.57 -15.75
CA LEU A 312 3.65 11.51 -14.30
C LEU A 312 5.05 11.54 -13.69
N TYR A 313 5.18 12.22 -12.57
CA TYR A 313 6.43 12.34 -11.82
C TYR A 313 6.22 11.89 -10.38
N GLY A 314 7.24 11.31 -9.77
CA GLY A 314 7.19 10.93 -8.37
C GLY A 314 8.60 10.66 -7.81
N LEU A 315 8.66 10.27 -6.54
CA LEU A 315 9.89 9.82 -5.91
C LEU A 315 10.38 8.48 -6.51
#